data_AF-V6SEF7-F1
#
_entry.id   AF-V6SEF7-F1
#
_cell.length_a   1.000
_cell.length_b   1.000
_cell.length_c   1.000
_cell.angle_alpha   90.00
_cell.angle_beta   90.00
_cell.angle_gamma   90.00
#
_symmetry.space_group_name_H-M   'P 1'
#
loop_
_entity.id
_entity.type
_entity.pdbx_description
1 polymer ?
#
loop_
_entity_poly.entity_id
_entity_poly.type
_entity_poly.pdbx_seq_one_letter_code
_entity_poly.pdbx_strand_id
1 'polypeptide(L)'
;MKLNILFILLFISSLSYSQNPEINLEFSGQILVTNKNTELGVFEFCLRIRNSKNGDEDYYTFLANTNGNSSFEDNGVEIPAIKYITVEDLKSKTPCELHDYLSKQGISFVKIINGKYKRWFVMYTGTYRNIQITKLKGKI
;
A
#
# COMPACT_ATOMS: atom_id res chain seq x y z
N MET A 1 -9.84 -35.74 -24.89
CA MET A 1 -8.90 -34.69 -25.34
C MET A 1 -9.45 -33.27 -25.22
N LYS A 2 -10.70 -32.97 -25.63
CA LYS A 2 -11.26 -31.61 -25.58
C LYS A 2 -11.47 -31.03 -24.16
N LEU A 3 -11.78 -31.88 -23.17
CA LEU A 3 -12.03 -31.44 -21.79
C LEU A 3 -10.76 -30.98 -21.06
N ASN A 4 -9.63 -31.65 -21.27
CA ASN A 4 -8.35 -31.31 -20.62
C ASN A 4 -7.79 -29.96 -21.11
N ILE A 5 -8.04 -29.61 -22.37
CA ILE A 5 -7.64 -28.31 -22.94
C ILE A 5 -8.44 -27.17 -22.31
N LEU A 6 -9.73 -27.37 -22.01
CA LEU A 6 -10.57 -26.39 -21.32
C LEU A 6 -10.05 -26.12 -19.90
N PHE A 7 -9.66 -27.16 -19.17
CA PHE A 7 -9.08 -27.01 -17.83
C PHE A 7 -7.73 -26.27 -17.86
N ILE A 8 -6.88 -26.55 -18.84
CA ILE A 8 -5.61 -25.84 -19.01
C ILE A 8 -5.86 -24.37 -19.33
N LEU A 9 -6.81 -24.04 -20.22
CA LEU A 9 -7.19 -22.66 -20.53
C LEU A 9 -7.74 -21.92 -19.32
N LEU A 10 -8.57 -22.57 -18.50
CA LEU A 10 -9.09 -22.01 -17.25
C LEU A 10 -8.00 -21.77 -16.20
N PHE A 11 -6.99 -22.64 -16.15
CA PHE A 11 -5.84 -22.45 -15.25
C PHE A 11 -4.93 -21.31 -15.69
N ILE A 12 -4.71 -21.15 -16.99
CA ILE A 12 -3.88 -20.07 -17.52
C ILE A 12 -4.59 -18.71 -17.38
N SER A 13 -5.92 -18.68 -17.57
CA SER A 13 -6.69 -17.45 -17.39
C SER A 13 -6.78 -17.03 -15.92
N SER A 14 -6.87 -17.97 -14.98
CA SER A 14 -6.84 -17.66 -13.54
C SER A 14 -5.47 -17.16 -13.08
N LEU A 15 -4.37 -17.74 -13.58
CA LEU A 15 -3.01 -17.25 -13.33
C LEU A 15 -2.78 -15.85 -13.89
N SER A 16 -3.40 -15.52 -15.04
CA SER A 16 -3.33 -14.18 -15.63
C SER A 16 -4.17 -13.16 -14.86
N TYR A 17 -5.36 -13.56 -14.40
CA TYR A 17 -6.25 -12.71 -13.59
C TYR A 17 -5.67 -12.40 -12.20
N SER A 18 -4.86 -13.31 -11.65
CA SER A 18 -4.17 -13.09 -10.37
C SER A 18 -3.01 -12.09 -10.45
N GLN A 19 -2.60 -11.65 -11.63
CA GLN A 19 -1.56 -10.62 -11.81
C GLN A 19 -2.15 -9.21 -11.70
N ASN A 20 -2.96 -8.95 -10.67
CA ASN A 20 -3.26 -7.57 -10.34
C ASN A 20 -1.93 -6.87 -10.03
N PRO A 21 -1.59 -5.78 -10.74
CA PRO A 21 -0.34 -5.09 -10.50
C PRO A 21 -0.32 -4.60 -9.05
N GLU A 22 0.74 -4.97 -8.33
CA GLU A 22 0.99 -4.58 -6.94
C GLU A 22 2.04 -3.48 -6.93
N ILE A 23 1.74 -2.38 -6.25
CA ILE A 23 2.68 -1.28 -6.02
C ILE A 23 3.51 -1.65 -4.80
N ASN A 24 4.81 -1.89 -5.02
CA ASN A 24 5.78 -2.01 -3.94
C ASN A 24 6.33 -0.62 -3.63
N LEU A 25 5.90 0.00 -2.54
CA LEU A 25 6.35 1.30 -2.08
C LEU A 25 7.42 1.14 -1.00
N GLU A 26 8.51 1.89 -1.11
CA GLU A 26 9.53 1.95 -0.09
C GLU A 26 8.97 2.49 1.24
N PHE A 27 9.11 1.69 2.30
CA PHE A 27 8.81 2.11 3.67
C PHE A 27 9.98 2.91 4.24
N SER A 28 10.01 4.19 3.85
CA SER A 28 11.00 5.17 4.28
C SER A 28 10.50 6.03 5.44
N GLY A 29 11.37 6.89 5.99
CA GLY A 29 10.99 7.84 7.05
C GLY A 29 9.93 8.88 6.65
N GLN A 30 9.54 8.96 5.38
CA GLN A 30 8.44 9.81 4.91
C GLN A 30 7.05 9.19 5.14
N ILE A 31 6.99 7.89 5.48
CA ILE A 31 5.78 7.19 5.87
C ILE A 31 5.77 7.06 7.40
N LEU A 32 4.86 7.78 8.05
CA LEU A 32 4.77 7.85 9.50
C LEU A 32 3.64 6.98 10.02
N VAL A 33 3.87 6.29 11.14
CA VAL A 33 2.79 5.63 11.88
C VAL A 33 1.99 6.71 12.60
N THR A 34 0.71 6.86 12.25
CA THR A 34 -0.19 7.84 12.87
C THR A 34 -1.00 7.23 14.00
N ASN A 35 -1.34 5.95 13.91
CA ASN A 35 -2.06 5.21 14.93
C ASN A 35 -1.63 3.73 14.91
N LYS A 36 -1.69 3.05 16.05
CA LYS A 36 -1.45 1.61 16.14
C LYS A 36 -2.18 0.99 17.31
N ASN A 37 -2.67 -0.22 17.11
CA ASN A 37 -3.07 -1.14 18.15
C ASN A 37 -2.23 -2.41 17.98
N THR A 38 -1.15 -2.52 18.76
CA THR A 38 -0.21 -3.64 18.68
C THR A 38 -0.84 -4.94 19.16
N GLU A 39 -1.76 -4.90 20.13
CA GLU A 39 -2.46 -6.10 20.61
C GLU A 39 -3.29 -6.74 19.50
N LEU A 40 -3.95 -5.93 18.68
CA LEU A 40 -4.76 -6.37 17.54
C LEU A 40 -3.98 -6.44 16.22
N GLY A 41 -2.71 -6.02 16.21
CA GLY A 41 -1.87 -6.02 15.00
C GLY A 41 -2.27 -5.00 13.94
N VAL A 42 -2.99 -3.93 14.31
CA VAL A 42 -3.50 -2.92 13.38
C VAL A 42 -2.61 -1.68 13.41
N PHE A 43 -2.18 -1.22 12.23
CA PHE A 43 -1.34 -0.04 12.06
C PHE A 43 -1.91 0.91 11.01
N GLU A 44 -1.96 2.20 11.34
CA GLU A 44 -2.32 3.27 10.44
C GLU A 44 -1.07 4.08 10.09
N PHE A 45 -0.88 4.30 8.80
CA PHE A 45 0.26 5.01 8.25
C PHE A 45 -0.21 6.21 7.44
N CYS A 46 0.61 7.25 7.45
CA CYS A 46 0.42 8.43 6.63
C CYS A 46 1.67 8.73 5.83
N LEU A 47 1.51 8.83 4.52
CA LEU A 47 2.51 9.35 3.60
C LEU A 47 2.20 10.81 3.33
N ARG A 48 3.20 11.67 3.61
CA ARG A 48 3.14 13.09 3.32
C ARG A 48 3.91 13.38 2.04
N ILE A 49 3.23 13.94 1.04
CA ILE A 49 3.86 14.40 -0.20
C ILE A 49 3.63 15.89 -0.33
N ARG A 50 4.74 16.64 -0.41
CA ARG A 50 4.73 18.06 -0.71
C ARG A 50 4.73 18.25 -2.23
N ASN A 51 3.75 18.97 -2.73
CA ASN A 51 3.64 19.34 -4.13
C ASN A 51 4.69 20.41 -4.46
N SER A 52 5.55 20.11 -5.44
CA SER A 52 6.64 20.98 -5.85
C SER A 52 6.18 22.28 -6.53
N LYS A 53 4.96 22.33 -7.08
CA LYS A 53 4.45 23.48 -7.82
C LYS A 53 3.83 24.57 -6.94
N ASN A 54 3.14 24.20 -5.87
CA ASN A 54 2.41 25.15 -5.01
C ASN A 54 2.82 25.10 -3.53
N GLY A 55 3.65 24.13 -3.13
CA GLY A 55 4.09 23.97 -1.74
C GLY A 55 3.04 23.34 -0.82
N ASP A 56 1.85 23.00 -1.35
CA ASP A 56 0.80 22.31 -0.59
C ASP A 56 1.24 20.89 -0.23
N GLU A 57 0.60 20.34 0.80
CA GLU A 57 0.89 19.01 1.31
C GLU A 57 -0.35 18.15 1.21
N ASP A 58 -0.19 17.01 0.57
CA ASP A 58 -1.19 15.96 0.48
C ASP A 58 -0.80 14.79 1.38
N TYR A 59 -1.81 14.25 2.05
CA TYR A 59 -1.67 13.21 3.06
C TYR A 59 -2.44 11.99 2.59
N TYR A 60 -1.74 10.87 2.42
CA TYR A 60 -2.27 9.60 1.94
C TYR A 60 -2.23 8.58 3.07
N THR A 61 -3.38 7.96 3.36
CA THR A 61 -3.54 7.08 4.51
C THR A 61 -3.55 5.62 4.09
N PHE A 62 -2.89 4.78 4.88
CA PHE A 62 -2.81 3.33 4.66
C PHE A 62 -3.09 2.60 5.96
N LEU A 63 -3.70 1.43 5.85
CA LEU A 63 -3.91 0.50 6.96
C LEU A 63 -3.16 -0.79 6.69
N ALA A 64 -2.43 -1.28 7.68
CA ALA A 64 -1.87 -2.62 7.68
C ALA A 64 -2.50 -3.45 8.80
N ASN A 65 -2.74 -4.72 8.51
CA ASN A 65 -3.08 -5.71 9.51
C ASN A 65 -1.95 -6.74 9.56
N THR A 66 -1.54 -7.08 10.77
CA THR A 66 -0.37 -7.91 11.08
C THR A 66 -0.69 -8.82 12.25
N ASN A 67 0.23 -9.69 12.66
CA ASN A 67 0.02 -10.47 13.87
C ASN A 67 0.16 -9.56 15.10
N GLY A 68 -0.83 -9.66 15.99
CA GLY A 68 -0.83 -8.95 17.26
C GLY A 68 0.36 -9.31 18.15
N ASN A 69 0.62 -8.45 19.13
CA ASN A 69 1.68 -8.56 20.14
C ASN A 69 3.12 -8.58 19.58
N SER A 70 3.31 -8.15 18.33
CA SER A 70 4.63 -8.04 17.69
C SER A 70 4.83 -6.64 17.10
N SER A 71 6.08 -6.22 16.87
CA SER A 71 6.34 -4.96 16.18
C SER A 71 5.90 -5.04 14.72
N PHE A 72 5.69 -3.89 14.07
CA PHE A 72 5.39 -3.88 12.64
C PHE A 72 6.54 -4.51 11.85
N GLU A 73 7.78 -4.15 12.19
CA GLU A 73 8.99 -4.64 11.54
C GLU A 73 9.14 -6.17 11.61
N ASP A 74 8.74 -6.80 12.72
CA ASP A 74 8.81 -8.25 12.89
C ASP A 74 7.80 -9.00 12.02
N ASN A 75 6.68 -8.34 11.71
CA ASN A 75 5.58 -8.90 10.93
C ASN A 75 5.83 -8.92 9.41
N GLY A 76 7.01 -8.48 8.96
CA GLY A 76 7.34 -8.43 7.54
C GLY A 76 7.62 -9.81 6.94
N VAL A 77 7.00 -10.09 5.80
CA VAL A 77 7.28 -11.30 5.02
C VAL A 77 8.61 -11.10 4.28
N GLU A 78 9.55 -12.01 4.46
CA GLU A 78 10.80 -12.01 3.71
C GLU A 78 10.53 -12.38 2.25
N ILE A 79 11.05 -11.57 1.31
CA ILE A 79 10.86 -11.75 -0.13
C ILE A 79 12.20 -11.64 -0.86
N PRO A 80 12.32 -12.21 -2.07
CA PRO A 80 13.45 -11.90 -2.95
C PRO A 80 13.46 -10.41 -3.31
N ALA A 81 14.60 -9.95 -3.85
CA ALA A 81 14.72 -8.59 -4.36
C ALA A 81 13.61 -8.31 -5.38
N ILE A 82 12.87 -7.23 -5.14
CA ILE A 82 11.73 -6.82 -5.96
C ILE A 82 11.95 -5.38 -6.42
N LYS A 83 11.38 -5.03 -7.58
CA LYS A 83 11.30 -3.64 -7.99
C LYS A 83 10.29 -2.93 -7.10
N TYR A 84 10.72 -1.84 -6.47
CA TYR A 84 9.89 -0.95 -5.69
C TYR A 84 10.03 0.48 -6.20
N ILE A 85 9.06 1.32 -5.84
CA ILE A 85 9.07 2.76 -6.08
C ILE A 85 9.38 3.49 -4.78
N THR A 86 10.01 4.65 -4.89
CA THR A 86 10.33 5.53 -3.77
C THR A 86 9.28 6.64 -3.65
N VAL A 87 9.31 7.36 -2.53
CA VAL A 87 8.45 8.55 -2.37
C VAL A 87 8.81 9.66 -3.36
N GLU A 88 10.07 9.75 -3.78
CA GLU A 88 10.49 10.73 -4.79
C GLU A 88 9.85 10.45 -6.16
N ASP A 89 9.70 9.17 -6.54
CA ASP A 89 9.01 8.79 -7.77
C ASP A 89 7.53 9.26 -7.77
N LEU A 90 6.90 9.28 -6.59
CA LEU A 90 5.52 9.71 -6.42
C LEU A 90 5.35 11.23 -6.54
N LYS A 91 6.36 12.03 -6.20
CA LYS A 91 6.31 13.51 -6.30
C LYS A 91 6.17 14.02 -7.73
N SER A 92 6.48 13.19 -8.72
CA SER A 92 6.27 13.51 -10.14
C SER A 92 4.80 13.58 -10.54
N LYS A 93 3.90 13.01 -9.73
CA LYS A 93 2.46 12.92 -10.00
C LYS A 93 1.71 14.07 -9.34
N THR A 94 0.63 14.53 -9.96
CA THR A 94 -0.31 15.43 -9.30
C THR A 94 -1.11 14.70 -8.22
N PRO A 95 -1.74 15.42 -7.27
CA PRO A 95 -2.47 14.78 -6.18
C PRO A 95 -3.60 13.86 -6.62
N CYS A 96 -4.33 14.24 -7.68
CA CYS A 96 -5.40 13.43 -8.27
C CYS A 96 -4.85 12.18 -8.96
N GLU A 97 -3.78 12.32 -9.76
CA GLU A 97 -3.13 11.18 -10.41
C GLU A 97 -2.56 10.20 -9.39
N LEU A 98 -2.02 10.70 -8.29
CA LEU A 98 -1.50 9.87 -7.22
C LEU A 98 -2.62 9.15 -6.46
N HIS A 99 -3.74 9.82 -6.18
CA HIS A 99 -4.92 9.20 -5.59
C HIS A 99 -5.45 8.07 -6.48
N ASP A 100 -5.57 8.32 -7.79
CA ASP A 100 -6.00 7.33 -8.77
C ASP A 100 -5.00 6.18 -8.90
N TYR A 101 -3.71 6.47 -8.83
CA TYR A 101 -2.66 5.47 -8.90
C TYR A 101 -2.70 4.52 -7.71
N LEU A 102 -2.83 5.05 -6.49
CA LEU A 102 -2.86 4.28 -5.25
C LEU A 102 -4.19 3.52 -5.03
N SER A 103 -5.30 4.00 -5.60
CA SER A 103 -6.62 3.37 -5.43
C SER A 103 -6.87 2.17 -6.35
N LYS A 104 -6.16 2.08 -7.48
CA LYS A 104 -6.39 1.03 -8.50
C LYS A 104 -5.64 -0.27 -8.25
N GLN A 105 -4.65 -0.29 -7.38
CA GLN A 105 -3.70 -1.39 -7.23
C GLN A 105 -3.58 -1.82 -5.77
N GLY A 106 -3.23 -3.09 -5.56
CA GLY A 106 -2.78 -3.55 -4.25
C GLY A 106 -1.47 -2.85 -3.90
N ILE A 107 -1.29 -2.44 -2.65
CA ILE A 107 -0.08 -1.74 -2.22
C ILE A 107 0.62 -2.57 -1.15
N SER A 108 1.93 -2.60 -1.26
CA SER A 108 2.80 -3.20 -0.28
C SER A 108 3.89 -2.23 0.11
N PHE A 109 4.19 -2.18 1.40
CA PHE A 109 5.38 -1.53 1.92
C PHE A 109 6.56 -2.48 1.84
N VAL A 110 7.72 -1.95 1.44
CA VAL A 110 8.97 -2.71 1.30
C VAL A 110 10.09 -1.99 2.05
N LYS A 111 10.83 -2.73 2.89
CA LYS A 111 12.00 -2.23 3.61
C LYS A 111 13.10 -3.27 3.62
N ILE A 112 14.34 -2.83 3.59
CA ILE A 112 15.49 -3.71 3.78
C ILE A 112 15.81 -3.75 5.28
N ILE A 113 15.77 -4.94 5.87
CA ILE A 113 16.11 -5.17 7.28
C ILE A 113 17.17 -6.28 7.30
N ASN A 114 18.33 -6.01 7.91
CA ASN A 114 19.46 -6.95 7.99
C ASN A 114 19.87 -7.54 6.62
N GLY A 115 19.86 -6.71 5.56
CA GLY A 115 20.22 -7.13 4.21
C GLY A 115 19.14 -7.92 3.47
N LYS A 116 17.96 -8.10 4.06
CA LYS A 116 16.84 -8.84 3.46
C LYS A 116 15.65 -7.94 3.18
N TYR A 117 14.97 -8.17 2.05
CA TYR A 117 13.75 -7.45 1.72
C TYR A 117 12.59 -8.00 2.55
N LYS A 118 11.92 -7.10 3.24
CA LYS A 118 10.72 -7.36 4.03
C LYS A 118 9.56 -6.61 3.41
N ARG A 119 8.40 -7.29 3.32
CA ARG A 119 7.19 -6.77 2.70
C ARG A 119 5.99 -6.86 3.64
N TRP A 120 5.15 -5.84 3.61
CA TRP A 120 3.86 -5.78 4.30
C TRP A 120 2.77 -5.35 3.33
N PHE A 121 1.68 -6.09 3.28
CA PHE A 121 0.50 -5.67 2.52
C PHE A 121 -0.21 -4.55 3.27
N VAL A 122 -0.58 -3.50 2.54
CA VAL A 122 -1.29 -2.35 3.08
C VAL A 122 -2.48 -1.99 2.21
N MET A 123 -3.54 -1.52 2.83
CA MET A 123 -4.74 -1.03 2.17
C MET A 123 -4.70 0.49 2.16
N TYR A 124 -4.75 1.09 0.97
CA TYR A 124 -4.93 2.54 0.84
C TYR A 124 -6.37 2.92 1.19
N THR A 125 -6.55 3.84 2.12
CA THR A 125 -7.87 4.27 2.62
C THR A 125 -8.27 5.65 2.13
N GLY A 126 -7.43 6.31 1.35
CA GLY A 126 -7.71 7.61 0.75
C GLY A 126 -6.82 8.73 1.27
N THR A 127 -7.20 9.95 0.93
CA THR A 127 -6.50 11.16 1.39
C THR A 127 -7.15 11.71 2.65
N TYR A 128 -6.39 12.43 3.48
CA TYR A 128 -6.93 13.05 4.70
C TYR A 128 -8.12 13.98 4.42
N ARG A 129 -8.08 14.73 3.30
CA ARG A 129 -9.20 15.57 2.82
C ARG A 129 -10.46 14.74 2.57
N ASN A 130 -10.35 13.58 1.93
CA ASN A 130 -11.49 12.71 1.62
C ASN A 130 -12.04 12.00 2.87
N ILE A 131 -11.17 11.65 3.82
CA ILE A 131 -11.56 10.99 5.09
C ILE A 131 -12.32 11.96 6.01
N GLN A 132 -11.94 13.23 6.08
CA GLN A 132 -12.68 14.22 6.89
C GLN A 132 -14.05 14.58 6.29
N ILE A 133 -14.16 14.68 4.97
CA ILE A 133 -15.43 15.00 4.29
C ILE A 133 -16.46 13.87 4.51
N THR A 134 -16.04 12.61 4.53
CA THR A 134 -16.94 11.47 4.80
C THR A 134 -17.43 11.43 6.24
N LYS A 135 -16.63 11.86 7.24
CA LYS A 135 -17.08 11.96 8.64
C LYS A 135 -18.15 13.04 8.85
N LEU A 136 -18.12 14.13 8.09
CA LEU A 136 -19.05 15.26 8.27
C LEU A 136 -20.47 15.02 7.73
N LYS A 137 -20.70 13.97 6.93
CA LYS A 137 -22.05 13.62 6.42
C LYS A 137 -22.81 12.63 7.28
N GLY A 138 -22.19 12.06 8.32
CA GLY A 138 -22.85 11.28 9.36
C GLY A 138 -22.85 12.04 10.67
N LYS A 139 -23.67 13.10 10.78
CA LYS A 139 -24.01 13.65 12.10
C LYS A 139 -24.81 12.59 12.86
N ILE A 140 -24.30 12.23 14.04
CA ILE A 140 -24.99 11.55 15.13
C ILE A 140 -26.19 12.41 15.55
#